data_AF-A0A0F9NDI4-F1
#
_entry.id   AF-A0A0F9NDI4-F1
#
_cell.length_a   1.000
_cell.length_b   1.000
_cell.length_c   1.000
_cell.angle_alpha   90.00
_cell.angle_beta   90.00
_cell.angle_gamma   90.00
#
_symmetry.space_group_name_H-M   'P 1'
#
loop_
_entity.id
_entity.type
_entity.pdbx_description
1 polymer ?
#
loop_
_entity_poly.entity_id
_entity_poly.type
_entity_poly.pdbx_seq_one_letter_code
_entity_poly.pdbx_strand_id
1 'polypeptide(L)'
;MKDWKYKIGQEVTYKTLKVEDITCECCGHIETDYKTIERHGRITGRMRDYVISEPAPFTIHREAQTDGTTLCVPVIGELKAPVKENFYTINGESVYEGSIKRKK
;
A
#
# COMPACT_ATOMS: atom_id res chain seq x y z
N MET A 1 12.37 -4.95 -19.75
CA MET A 1 11.00 -4.69 -19.26
C MET A 1 10.66 -5.79 -18.26
N LYS A 2 10.10 -5.49 -17.07
CA LYS A 2 9.65 -6.55 -16.15
C LYS A 2 8.55 -7.36 -16.86
N ASP A 3 8.73 -8.67 -17.00
CA ASP A 3 7.70 -9.55 -17.56
C ASP A 3 6.52 -9.71 -16.60
N TRP A 4 5.35 -10.09 -17.12
CA TRP A 4 4.18 -10.40 -16.29
C TRP A 4 4.35 -11.78 -15.66
N LYS A 5 4.35 -11.87 -14.33
CA LYS A 5 4.52 -13.13 -13.60
C LYS A 5 3.32 -14.08 -13.72
N TYR A 6 2.11 -13.54 -13.85
CA TYR A 6 0.85 -14.29 -13.90
C TYR A 6 0.09 -14.08 -15.20
N LYS A 7 -0.69 -15.08 -15.62
CA LYS A 7 -1.49 -15.04 -16.85
C LYS A 7 -2.95 -14.66 -16.56
N ILE A 8 -3.61 -14.01 -17.53
CA ILE A 8 -5.07 -13.83 -17.50
C ILE A 8 -5.73 -15.20 -17.53
N GLY A 9 -6.77 -15.39 -16.71
CA GLY A 9 -7.45 -16.67 -16.51
C GLY A 9 -6.81 -17.56 -15.44
N GLN A 10 -5.63 -17.21 -14.92
CA GLN A 10 -4.98 -17.98 -13.86
C GLN A 10 -5.66 -17.78 -12.51
N GLU A 11 -5.88 -18.87 -11.78
CA GLU A 11 -6.32 -18.83 -10.39
C GLU A 11 -5.14 -18.53 -9.46
N VAL A 12 -5.32 -17.58 -8.56
CA VAL A 12 -4.30 -17.14 -7.60
C VAL A 12 -4.89 -16.88 -6.23
N THR A 13 -4.04 -16.86 -5.21
CA THR A 13 -4.36 -16.36 -3.88
C THR A 13 -3.78 -14.96 -3.74
N TYR A 14 -4.53 -13.99 -3.22
CA TYR A 14 -4.06 -12.63 -3.04
C TYR A 14 -4.46 -12.06 -1.67
N LYS A 15 -3.66 -11.12 -1.17
CA LYS A 15 -3.98 -10.35 0.03
C LYS A 15 -4.87 -9.16 -0.32
N THR A 16 -5.97 -8.98 0.40
CA THR A 16 -6.82 -7.78 0.34
C THR A 16 -7.17 -7.31 1.75
N LEU A 17 -7.63 -6.06 1.88
CA LEU A 17 -8.10 -5.47 3.12
C LEU A 17 -9.60 -5.71 3.25
N LYS A 18 -9.99 -6.44 4.29
CA LYS A 18 -11.38 -6.48 4.75
C LYS A 18 -11.58 -5.32 5.72
N VAL A 19 -12.57 -4.50 5.44
CA VAL A 19 -12.96 -3.36 6.27
C VAL A 19 -14.29 -3.72 6.92
N GLU A 20 -14.35 -3.67 8.25
CA GLU A 20 -15.57 -3.92 9.01
C GLU A 20 -15.77 -2.79 10.02
N ASP A 21 -16.95 -2.16 9.98
CA ASP A 21 -17.33 -1.16 10.96
C ASP A 21 -17.88 -1.86 12.20
N ILE A 22 -17.30 -1.57 13.36
CA ILE A 22 -17.66 -2.11 14.67
C ILE A 22 -18.24 -0.96 15.49
N THR A 23 -19.44 -1.16 16.04
CA THR A 23 -20.04 -0.17 16.94
C THR A 23 -19.69 -0.52 18.38
N CYS A 24 -19.07 0.40 19.10
CA CYS A 24 -18.80 0.24 20.54
C CYS A 24 -20.12 0.17 21.31
N GLU A 25 -20.40 -0.95 21.97
CA GLU A 25 -21.65 -1.18 22.71
C GLU A 25 -21.86 -0.20 23.88
N CYS A 26 -20.77 0.41 24.40
CA CYS A 26 -20.83 1.32 25.55
C CYS A 26 -21.10 2.78 25.19
N CYS A 27 -20.57 3.27 24.06
CA CYS A 27 -20.64 4.70 23.70
C CYS A 27 -21.23 4.96 22.31
N GLY A 28 -21.58 3.92 21.55
CA GLY A 28 -22.16 4.02 20.20
C GLY A 28 -21.19 4.55 19.13
N HIS A 29 -19.91 4.74 19.47
CA HIS A 29 -18.89 5.15 18.50
C HIS A 29 -18.63 4.04 17.48
N ILE A 30 -18.52 4.41 16.21
CA ILE A 30 -18.18 3.48 15.13
C ILE A 30 -16.66 3.50 14.93
N GLU A 31 -16.04 2.37 15.19
CA GLU A 31 -14.63 2.13 14.91
C GLU A 31 -14.52 1.25 13.66
N THR A 32 -13.69 1.67 12.70
CA THR A 32 -13.42 0.87 11.50
C THR A 32 -12.24 -0.05 11.75
N ASP A 33 -12.47 -1.36 11.73
CA ASP A 33 -11.42 -2.38 11.81
C ASP A 33 -10.89 -2.75 10.42
N TYR A 34 -9.57 -2.85 10.34
CA TYR A 34 -8.86 -3.16 9.09
C TYR A 34 -8.14 -4.50 9.23
N LYS A 35 -8.67 -5.53 8.57
CA LYS A 35 -8.07 -6.87 8.61
C LYS A 35 -7.53 -7.27 7.24
N THR A 36 -6.23 -7.52 7.16
CA THR A 36 -5.66 -8.13 5.95
C THR A 36 -6.06 -9.60 5.89
N ILE A 37 -6.76 -10.00 4.81
CA ILE A 37 -7.21 -11.37 4.57
C ILE A 37 -6.62 -11.91 3.26
N GLU A 38 -6.52 -13.23 3.16
CA GLU A 38 -6.17 -13.92 1.91
C GLU A 38 -7.46 -14.37 1.21
N ARG A 39 -7.61 -14.02 -0.08
CA ARG A 39 -8.73 -14.42 -0.93
C ARG A 39 -8.24 -15.19 -2.14
N HIS A 40 -9.12 -15.98 -2.72
CA HIS A 40 -8.89 -16.65 -4.00
C HIS A 40 -9.65 -15.92 -5.10
N GLY A 41 -9.06 -15.88 -6.28
CA GLY A 41 -9.73 -15.32 -7.45
C GLY A 41 -9.02 -15.65 -8.74
N ARG A 42 -9.67 -15.29 -9.84
CA ARG A 42 -9.15 -15.47 -11.18
C ARG A 42 -8.73 -14.12 -11.75
N ILE A 43 -7.54 -14.05 -12.33
CA ILE A 43 -7.05 -12.84 -12.99
C ILE A 43 -7.90 -12.56 -14.23
N THR A 44 -8.54 -11.40 -14.29
CA THR A 44 -9.38 -10.95 -15.42
C THR A 44 -8.72 -9.86 -16.25
N GLY A 45 -7.73 -9.15 -15.70
CA GLY A 45 -7.05 -8.03 -16.36
C GLY A 45 -5.66 -7.79 -15.79
N ARG A 46 -4.89 -6.93 -16.46
CA ARG A 46 -3.55 -6.52 -16.04
C ARG A 46 -3.26 -5.08 -16.49
N MET A 47 -2.66 -4.29 -15.63
CA MET A 47 -2.27 -2.90 -15.91
C MET A 47 -0.93 -2.56 -15.25
N ARG A 48 -0.19 -1.63 -15.84
CA ARG A 48 1.04 -1.12 -15.25
C ARG A 48 0.83 0.31 -14.83
N ASP A 49 1.23 0.61 -13.61
CA ASP A 49 1.11 1.96 -13.08
C ASP A 49 2.43 2.41 -12.42
N TYR A 50 2.61 3.71 -12.35
CA TYR A 50 3.73 4.35 -11.68
C TYR A 50 3.38 4.56 -10.22
N VAL A 51 4.12 3.91 -9.33
CA VAL A 51 3.86 3.96 -7.90
C VAL A 51 5.05 4.61 -7.19
N ILE A 52 4.75 5.51 -6.27
CA ILE A 52 5.74 6.04 -5.33
C ILE A 52 5.95 4.94 -4.30
N SER A 53 7.10 4.26 -4.37
CA SER A 53 7.33 3.00 -3.66
C SER A 53 7.39 3.14 -2.14
N GLU A 54 7.68 4.33 -1.63
CA GLU A 54 7.84 4.60 -0.20
C GLU A 54 7.37 6.03 0.12
N PRO A 55 6.78 6.29 1.31
CA PRO A 55 6.53 7.65 1.76
C PRO A 55 7.83 8.46 1.72
N ALA A 56 7.75 9.72 1.31
CA ALA A 56 8.91 10.59 1.18
C ALA A 56 9.69 10.59 2.51
N PRO A 57 10.94 10.10 2.54
CA PRO A 57 11.72 10.14 3.76
C PRO A 57 11.96 11.60 4.13
N PHE A 58 11.81 11.95 5.40
CA PHE A 58 12.18 13.26 5.91
C PHE A 58 13.11 13.11 7.11
N THR A 59 14.06 14.03 7.22
CA THR A 59 14.95 14.16 8.37
C THR A 59 14.63 15.45 9.10
N ILE A 60 14.64 15.42 10.44
CA ILE A 60 14.47 16.64 11.24
C ILE A 60 15.85 17.18 11.57
N HIS A 61 16.20 18.31 10.95
CA HIS A 61 17.39 19.07 11.31
C HIS A 61 17.08 19.93 12.53
N ARG A 62 17.99 19.93 13.50
CA ARG A 62 17.86 20.71 14.74
C ARG A 62 18.97 21.73 14.81
N GLU A 63 18.62 23.00 14.95
CA GLU A 63 19.56 24.10 15.03
C GLU A 63 19.31 24.90 16.31
N ALA A 64 20.34 25.01 17.16
CA ALA A 64 20.28 25.82 18.37
C ALA A 64 20.33 27.30 17.99
N GLN A 65 19.33 28.06 18.45
CA GLN A 65 19.22 29.49 18.22
C GLN A 65 19.91 30.28 19.34
N THR A 66 20.26 31.53 19.06
CA THR A 66 20.96 32.41 20.00
C THR A 66 20.12 32.78 21.22
N ASP A 67 18.80 32.64 21.14
CA ASP A 67 17.84 32.88 22.23
C ASP A 67 17.63 31.64 23.12
N GLY A 68 18.38 30.56 22.88
CA GLY A 68 18.27 29.31 23.62
C GLY A 68 17.15 28.37 23.13
N THR A 69 16.40 28.76 22.10
CA THR A 69 15.41 27.88 21.47
C THR A 69 16.07 26.90 20.50
N THR A 70 15.37 25.83 20.12
CA THR A 70 15.81 24.89 19.08
C THR A 70 14.86 24.97 17.90
N LEU A 71 15.38 25.35 16.74
CA LEU A 71 14.66 25.31 15.48
C LEU A 71 14.68 23.89 14.93
N CYS A 72 13.51 23.30 14.73
CA CYS A 72 13.36 21.99 14.09
C CYS A 72 12.87 22.19 12.66
N VAL A 73 13.75 21.98 11.68
CA VAL A 73 13.40 22.09 10.25
C VAL A 73 13.24 20.69 9.66
N PRO A 74 12.05 20.31 9.19
CA PRO A 74 11.89 19.08 8.42
C PRO A 74 12.49 19.27 7.03
N VAL A 75 13.46 18.43 6.68
CA VAL A 75 14.07 18.39 5.35
C VAL A 75 13.56 17.13 4.66
N ILE A 76 12.88 17.31 3.53
CA ILE A 76 12.45 16.19 2.69
C ILE A 76 13.69 15.66 1.97
N GLY A 77 13.97 14.37 2.14
CA GLY A 77 15.08 13.69 1.48
C GLY A 77 14.84 13.50 -0.03
N GLU A 78 15.80 12.90 -0.72
CA GLU A 78 15.66 12.61 -2.15
C GLU A 78 14.42 11.74 -2.42
N LEU A 79 13.51 12.27 -3.24
CA LEU A 79 12.37 11.51 -3.74
C LEU A 79 12.86 10.54 -4.80
N LYS A 80 12.79 9.24 -4.51
CA LYS A 80 13.05 8.21 -5.51
C LYS A 80 12.04 8.36 -6.65
N ALA A 81 12.52 8.20 -7.88
CA ALA A 81 11.66 8.21 -9.06
C ALA A 81 10.58 7.11 -8.95
N PRO A 82 9.33 7.39 -9.38
CA PRO A 82 8.26 6.42 -9.31
C PRO A 82 8.60 5.17 -10.13
N VAL A 83 8.36 4.00 -9.55
CA VAL A 83 8.66 2.71 -10.18
C VAL A 83 7.43 2.23 -10.92
N LYS A 84 7.62 1.76 -12.16
CA LYS A 84 6.54 1.14 -12.93
C LYS A 84 6.31 -0.30 -12.45
N GLU A 85 5.16 -0.54 -11.85
CA GLU A 85 4.80 -1.79 -11.18
C GLU A 85 3.66 -2.50 -11.92
N ASN A 86 3.54 -3.82 -11.72
CA ASN A 86 2.48 -4.64 -12.31
C ASN A 86 1.31 -4.77 -11.33
N PHE A 87 0.10 -4.52 -11.82
CA PHE A 87 -1.17 -4.75 -11.12
C PHE A 87 -2.04 -5.71 -11.92
N TYR A 88 -2.80 -6.53 -11.21
CA TYR A 88 -3.71 -7.53 -11.78
C TYR A 88 -5.14 -7.26 -11.30
N THR A 89 -6.10 -7.38 -12.19
CA THR A 89 -7.52 -7.31 -11.82
C THR A 89 -7.98 -8.69 -11.36
N ILE A 90 -8.43 -8.80 -10.11
CA ILE A 90 -8.93 -10.05 -9.51
C ILE A 90 -10.23 -9.73 -8.79
N ASN A 91 -11.34 -10.41 -9.14
CA ASN A 91 -12.67 -10.15 -8.59
C ASN A 91 -13.12 -8.66 -8.66
N GLY A 92 -12.64 -7.91 -9.66
CA GLY A 92 -12.92 -6.47 -9.80
C GLY A 92 -11.99 -5.54 -9.02
N GLU A 93 -11.10 -6.09 -8.19
CA GLU A 93 -10.11 -5.34 -7.41
C GLU A 93 -8.78 -5.21 -8.19
N SER A 94 -8.09 -4.07 -8.06
CA SER A 94 -6.73 -3.89 -8.57
C SER A 94 -5.72 -4.33 -7.52
N VAL A 95 -4.98 -5.40 -7.80
CA VAL A 95 -4.10 -6.06 -6.85
C VAL A 95 -2.65 -5.96 -7.31
N TYR A 96 -1.78 -5.43 -6.45
CA TYR A 96 -0.35 -5.35 -6.70
C TYR A 96 0.29 -6.76 -6.82
N GLU A 97 1.21 -6.95 -7.78
CA GLU A 97 1.88 -8.25 -8.03
C GLU A 97 2.53 -8.86 -6.78
N GLY A 98 3.11 -8.03 -5.90
CA GLY A 98 3.74 -8.50 -4.66
C GLY A 98 2.77 -9.06 -3.63
N SER A 99 1.48 -8.79 -3.76
CA SER A 99 0.42 -9.31 -2.89
C SER A 99 -0.17 -10.64 -3.35
N ILE A 100 0.31 -11.19 -4.49
CA ILE A 100 -0.22 -12.40 -5.12
C ILE A 100 0.71 -13.60 -4.92
N LYS A 101 0.13 -14.74 -4.53
CA LYS A 101 0.77 -16.05 -4.41
C LYS A 101 0.14 -17.03 -5.41
N ARG A 102 0.94 -17.96 -5.96
CA ARG A 102 0.41 -19.08 -6.75
C ARG A 102 -0.42 -19.99 -5.85
N LYS A 103 -1.58 -20.40 -6.33
CA LYS A 103 -2.33 -21.51 -5.75
C LYS A 103 -1.48 -22.77 -5.95
N LYS A 104 -1.16 -23.48 -4.87
CA LYS A 104 -0.49 -24.78 -4.92
C LYS A 104 -1.45 -25.82 -5.47
#